data_AF-A0AAF5PUA3-F1
#
_entry.id   AF-A0AAF5PUA3-F1
#
_cell.length_a   1.000
_cell.length_b   1.000
_cell.length_c   1.000
_cell.angle_alpha   90.00
_cell.angle_beta   90.00
_cell.angle_gamma   90.00
#
_symmetry.space_group_name_H-M   'P 1'
#
loop_
_entity.id
_entity.type
_entity.pdbx_description
1 polymer ?
#
loop_
_entity_poly.entity_id
_entity_poly.type
_entity_poly.pdbx_seq_one_letter_code
_entity_poly.pdbx_strand_id
1 'polypeptide(L)'
;MDNQLQIIFLFSVCGICDRRFETLKGWRIHASRIHKQDVSKKKKKEKKRKKRKKRKKEKKKKKKRKKEKKKKKEKKRKKRIKRKKKEKKEKKKKNKNKKQKIQKKRKKKEKKEKNKKNNKKIEKKIFFV
;
A
#
# COMPACT_ATOMS: atom_id res chain seq x y z
N MET A 1 -4.96 -48.76 -71.95
CA MET A 1 -3.88 -49.31 -71.10
C MET A 1 -3.62 -48.33 -69.97
N ASP A 2 -4.61 -48.22 -69.09
CA ASP A 2 -4.65 -47.27 -67.98
C ASP A 2 -3.89 -47.84 -66.79
N ASN A 3 -2.56 -47.68 -66.78
CA ASN A 3 -1.74 -48.21 -65.69
C ASN A 3 -0.58 -47.29 -65.28
N GLN A 4 -0.81 -45.96 -65.29
CA GLN A 4 0.16 -45.00 -64.74
C GLN A 4 -0.33 -44.16 -63.56
N LEU A 5 -1.55 -44.38 -63.05
CA LEU A 5 -2.08 -43.53 -61.97
C LEU A 5 -2.44 -44.25 -60.65
N GLN A 6 -2.11 -45.53 -60.47
CA GLN A 6 -2.42 -46.25 -59.22
C GLN A 6 -1.27 -46.44 -58.22
N ILE A 7 -0.01 -46.14 -58.56
CA ILE A 7 1.14 -46.58 -57.72
C ILE A 7 1.83 -45.48 -56.91
N ILE A 8 1.55 -44.19 -57.17
CA ILE A 8 2.25 -43.08 -56.44
C ILE A 8 1.56 -42.73 -55.10
N PHE A 9 0.40 -43.30 -54.77
CA PHE A 9 -0.42 -42.92 -53.61
C PHE A 9 -0.39 -43.89 -52.40
N LEU A 10 0.53 -44.86 -52.35
CA LEU A 10 0.46 -45.95 -51.36
C LEU A 10 1.05 -45.65 -49.98
N PHE A 11 1.77 -44.55 -49.77
CA PHE A 11 2.26 -44.19 -48.43
C PHE A 11 2.13 -42.71 -48.14
N SER A 12 1.01 -42.32 -47.51
CA SER A 12 0.85 -40.96 -47.00
C SER A 12 1.59 -40.82 -45.68
N VAL A 13 2.71 -40.08 -45.67
CA VAL A 13 3.45 -39.73 -44.45
C VAL A 13 2.72 -38.58 -43.73
N CYS A 14 2.57 -38.65 -42.42
CA CYS A 14 2.06 -37.53 -41.64
C CYS A 14 3.17 -36.51 -41.38
N GLY A 15 3.10 -35.33 -42.01
CA GLY A 15 4.09 -34.25 -41.83
C GLY A 15 4.10 -33.57 -40.45
N ILE A 16 3.48 -34.17 -39.43
CA ILE A 16 3.47 -33.68 -38.04
C ILE A 16 4.15 -34.69 -37.08
N CYS A 17 4.19 -35.98 -37.42
CA CYS A 17 4.81 -37.01 -36.58
C CYS A 17 5.38 -38.21 -37.36
N ASP A 18 5.73 -38.03 -38.63
CA ASP A 18 6.45 -38.97 -39.51
C ASP A 18 5.87 -40.39 -39.63
N ARG A 19 4.61 -40.57 -39.23
CA ARG A 19 3.92 -41.86 -39.29
C ARG A 19 3.44 -42.12 -40.72
N ARG A 20 3.77 -43.30 -41.25
CA ARG A 20 3.36 -43.73 -42.59
C ARG A 20 2.02 -44.45 -42.53
N PHE A 21 1.17 -44.23 -43.53
CA PHE A 21 -0.13 -44.88 -43.66
C PHE A 21 -0.27 -45.43 -45.06
N GLU A 22 -0.62 -46.71 -45.13
CA GLU A 22 -0.90 -47.45 -46.38
C GLU A 22 -2.17 -46.96 -47.07
N THR A 23 -3.08 -46.31 -46.33
CA THR A 23 -4.34 -45.80 -46.87
C THR A 23 -4.57 -44.34 -46.50
N LEU A 24 -5.11 -43.58 -47.46
CA LEU A 24 -5.48 -42.18 -47.28
C LEU A 24 -6.60 -42.01 -46.23
N LYS A 25 -7.46 -43.03 -46.07
CA LYS A 25 -8.47 -43.11 -44.99
C LYS A 25 -7.80 -43.20 -43.62
N GLY A 26 -6.79 -44.07 -43.46
CA GLY A 26 -5.99 -44.17 -42.24
C GLY A 26 -5.28 -42.86 -41.89
N TRP A 27 -4.69 -42.21 -42.89
CA TRP A 27 -4.05 -40.90 -42.73
C TRP A 27 -5.03 -39.80 -42.28
N ARG A 28 -6.23 -39.71 -42.89
CA ARG A 28 -7.27 -38.72 -42.48
C ARG A 28 -7.75 -38.94 -41.04
N ILE A 29 -7.97 -40.18 -40.61
CA ILE A 29 -8.40 -40.49 -39.24
C ILE A 29 -7.29 -40.10 -38.24
N HIS A 30 -6.04 -40.39 -38.58
CA HIS A 30 -4.89 -40.00 -37.76
C HIS A 30 -4.76 -38.48 -37.61
N ALA A 31 -4.79 -37.74 -38.73
CA ALA A 31 -4.69 -36.28 -38.72
C ALA A 31 -5.84 -35.62 -37.93
N SER A 32 -7.06 -36.15 -38.07
CA SER A 32 -8.25 -35.59 -37.41
C SER A 32 -8.38 -35.93 -35.93
N ARG A 33 -7.89 -37.09 -35.47
CA ARG A 33 -8.00 -37.51 -34.06
C ARG A 33 -6.80 -37.12 -33.22
N ILE A 34 -5.58 -37.28 -33.74
CA ILE A 34 -4.34 -37.07 -32.98
C ILE A 34 -3.94 -35.59 -32.99
N HIS A 35 -3.74 -35.00 -34.17
CA HIS A 35 -3.20 -33.65 -34.26
C HIS A 35 -4.23 -32.55 -33.97
N LYS A 36 -5.48 -32.73 -34.41
CA LYS A 36 -6.58 -31.79 -34.10
C LYS A 36 -6.85 -31.67 -32.59
N GLN A 37 -6.79 -32.79 -31.84
CA GLN A 37 -6.94 -32.74 -30.39
C GLN A 37 -5.74 -32.08 -29.69
N ASP A 38 -4.51 -32.37 -30.11
CA ASP A 38 -3.32 -31.86 -29.44
C ASP A 38 -3.10 -30.35 -29.61
N VAL A 39 -3.41 -29.80 -30.78
CA VAL A 39 -3.36 -28.35 -30.99
C VAL A 39 -4.40 -27.64 -30.10
N SER A 40 -5.60 -28.21 -29.94
CA SER A 40 -6.63 -27.65 -29.05
C SER A 40 -6.21 -27.71 -27.58
N LYS A 41 -5.57 -28.79 -27.14
CA LYS A 41 -5.04 -28.98 -25.77
C LYS A 41 -3.91 -27.99 -25.49
N LYS A 42 -2.97 -27.81 -26.42
CA LYS A 42 -1.87 -26.83 -26.32
C LYS A 42 -2.41 -25.39 -26.21
N LYS A 43 -3.34 -24.98 -27.08
CA LYS A 43 -3.99 -23.66 -27.03
C LYS A 43 -4.74 -23.43 -25.70
N LYS A 44 -5.48 -24.43 -25.20
CA LYS A 44 -6.17 -24.37 -23.89
C LYS A 44 -5.16 -24.23 -22.73
N LYS A 45 -4.07 -25.00 -22.72
CA LYS A 45 -2.99 -24.92 -21.71
C LYS A 45 -2.33 -23.54 -21.71
N GLU A 46 -2.04 -22.98 -22.88
CA GLU A 46 -1.44 -21.65 -23.01
C GLU A 46 -2.38 -20.54 -22.51
N LYS A 47 -3.67 -20.57 -22.90
CA LYS A 47 -4.69 -19.64 -22.38
C LYS A 47 -4.78 -19.71 -20.84
N LYS A 48 -4.79 -20.92 -20.27
CA LYS A 48 -4.74 -21.13 -18.80
C LYS A 48 -3.47 -20.53 -18.18
N ARG A 49 -2.28 -20.71 -18.80
CA ARG A 49 -1.01 -20.13 -18.33
C ARG A 49 -1.04 -18.60 -18.37
N LYS A 50 -1.51 -17.99 -19.46
CA LYS A 50 -1.70 -16.53 -19.58
C LYS A 50 -2.65 -15.98 -18.51
N LYS A 51 -3.81 -16.63 -18.29
CA LYS A 51 -4.77 -16.27 -17.24
C LYS A 51 -4.16 -16.35 -15.84
N ARG A 52 -3.41 -17.42 -15.53
CA ARG A 52 -2.68 -17.57 -14.25
C ARG A 52 -1.63 -16.47 -14.06
N LYS A 53 -0.83 -16.14 -15.09
CA LYS A 53 0.15 -15.04 -15.07
C LYS A 53 -0.55 -13.69 -14.80
N LYS A 54 -1.67 -13.40 -15.47
CA LYS A 54 -2.46 -12.17 -15.24
C LYS A 54 -2.96 -12.08 -13.79
N ARG A 55 -3.59 -13.14 -13.26
CA ARG A 55 -4.04 -13.21 -11.86
C ARG A 55 -2.89 -13.01 -10.86
N LYS A 56 -1.72 -13.61 -11.11
CA LYS A 56 -0.52 -13.41 -10.27
C LYS A 56 -0.06 -11.95 -10.29
N LYS A 57 0.00 -11.31 -11.45
CA LYS A 57 0.33 -9.88 -11.60
C LYS A 57 -0.68 -8.99 -10.86
N GLU A 58 -1.98 -9.23 -11.00
CA GLU A 58 -3.03 -8.49 -10.30
C GLU A 58 -2.97 -8.66 -8.77
N LYS A 59 -2.75 -9.89 -8.28
CA LYS A 59 -2.53 -10.15 -6.84
C LYS A 59 -1.33 -9.37 -6.30
N LYS A 60 -0.20 -9.35 -7.04
CA LYS A 60 0.98 -8.54 -6.69
C LYS A 60 0.65 -7.04 -6.65
N LYS A 61 -0.04 -6.49 -7.66
CA LYS A 61 -0.49 -5.09 -7.69
C LYS A 61 -1.42 -4.77 -6.52
N LYS A 62 -2.40 -5.63 -6.19
CA LYS A 62 -3.31 -5.46 -5.04
C LYS A 62 -2.55 -5.46 -3.71
N LYS A 63 -1.57 -6.34 -3.53
CA LYS A 63 -0.68 -6.35 -2.36
C LYS A 63 0.12 -5.05 -2.24
N LYS A 64 0.71 -4.55 -3.34
CA LYS A 64 1.45 -3.27 -3.37
C LYS A 64 0.56 -2.09 -2.97
N ARG A 65 -0.62 -1.95 -3.58
CA ARG A 65 -1.62 -0.91 -3.23
C ARG A 65 -2.04 -0.98 -1.75
N LYS A 66 -2.26 -2.18 -1.20
CA LYS A 66 -2.56 -2.36 0.23
C LYS A 66 -1.40 -1.89 1.13
N LYS A 67 -0.16 -2.25 0.80
CA LYS A 67 1.04 -1.80 1.54
C LYS A 67 1.18 -0.27 1.50
N GLU A 68 1.00 0.35 0.33
CA GLU A 68 1.05 1.81 0.17
C GLU A 68 -0.06 2.52 0.98
N LYS A 69 -1.29 2.01 0.93
CA LYS A 69 -2.40 2.54 1.76
C LYS A 69 -2.07 2.46 3.26
N LYS A 70 -1.50 1.35 3.73
CA LYS A 70 -1.05 1.20 5.13
C LYS A 70 0.03 2.24 5.48
N LYS A 71 1.08 2.36 4.65
CA LYS A 71 2.15 3.38 4.84
C LYS A 71 1.59 4.81 4.88
N LYS A 72 0.64 5.16 4.00
CA LYS A 72 -0.02 6.48 4.00
C LYS A 72 -0.81 6.72 5.29
N LYS A 73 -1.58 5.74 5.77
CA LYS A 73 -2.32 5.83 7.04
C LYS A 73 -1.38 6.02 8.23
N GLU A 74 -0.29 5.28 8.28
CA GLU A 74 0.71 5.38 9.34
C GLU A 74 1.40 6.75 9.36
N LYS A 75 1.81 7.27 8.19
CA LYS A 75 2.36 8.63 8.05
C LYS A 75 1.36 9.68 8.57
N LYS A 76 0.07 9.56 8.23
CA LYS A 76 -0.98 10.46 8.75
C LYS A 76 -1.11 10.37 10.27
N ARG A 77 -1.08 9.16 10.86
CA ARG A 77 -1.12 8.95 12.32
C ARG A 77 0.08 9.60 13.01
N LYS A 78 1.30 9.38 12.52
CA LYS A 78 2.53 9.99 13.04
C LYS A 78 2.46 11.51 13.00
N LYS A 79 1.99 12.11 11.90
CA LYS A 79 1.77 13.57 11.79
C LYS A 79 0.77 14.10 12.84
N ARG A 80 -0.36 13.42 13.05
CA ARG A 80 -1.36 13.79 14.07
C ARG A 80 -0.79 13.75 15.48
N ILE A 81 -0.04 12.68 15.82
CA ILE A 81 0.62 12.55 17.13
C ILE A 81 1.63 13.69 17.33
N LYS A 82 2.44 14.03 16.31
CA LYS A 82 3.40 15.14 16.39
C LYS A 82 2.70 16.48 16.66
N ARG A 83 1.57 16.77 15.99
CA ARG A 83 0.77 17.99 16.22
C ARG A 83 0.22 18.04 17.66
N LYS A 84 -0.44 16.97 18.10
CA LYS A 84 -0.97 16.86 19.48
C LYS A 84 0.14 17.05 20.53
N LYS A 85 1.34 16.49 20.32
CA LYS A 85 2.49 16.70 21.21
C LYS A 85 2.93 18.16 21.24
N LYS A 86 3.00 18.85 20.09
CA LYS A 86 3.33 20.28 20.01
C LYS A 86 2.30 21.14 20.74
N GLU A 87 1.02 20.94 20.48
CA GLU A 87 -0.09 21.65 21.15
C GLU A 87 -0.06 21.47 22.67
N LYS A 88 0.17 20.23 23.14
CA LYS A 88 0.33 19.96 24.58
C LYS A 88 1.52 20.72 25.18
N LYS A 89 2.67 20.74 24.49
CA LYS A 89 3.85 21.51 24.94
C LYS A 89 3.56 23.00 25.01
N GLU A 90 2.87 23.55 24.02
CA GLU A 90 2.51 24.97 23.97
C GLU A 90 1.52 25.35 25.07
N LYS A 91 0.47 24.54 25.30
CA LYS A 91 -0.46 24.71 26.42
C LYS A 91 0.26 24.69 27.77
N LYS A 92 1.21 23.75 27.97
CA LYS A 92 2.04 23.71 29.18
C LYS A 92 2.88 24.99 29.35
N LYS A 93 3.49 25.51 28.27
CA LYS A 93 4.25 26.78 28.30
C LYS A 93 3.34 27.97 28.65
N LYS A 94 2.18 28.09 28.00
CA LYS A 94 1.18 29.14 28.28
C LYS A 94 0.73 29.11 29.74
N ASN A 95 0.45 27.93 30.29
CA ASN A 95 0.08 27.76 31.70
C ASN A 95 1.21 28.14 32.66
N LYS A 96 2.46 27.74 32.37
CA LYS A 96 3.63 28.13 33.17
C LYS A 96 3.81 29.65 33.20
N ASN A 97 3.69 30.30 32.04
CA ASN A 97 3.79 31.76 31.93
C ASN A 97 2.64 32.47 32.67
N LYS A 98 1.39 31.95 32.59
CA LYS A 98 0.25 32.49 33.34
C LYS A 98 0.48 32.40 34.85
N LYS A 99 0.96 31.25 35.35
CA LYS A 99 1.31 31.07 36.78
C LYS A 99 2.38 32.07 37.23
N GLN A 100 3.46 32.24 36.45
CA GLN A 100 4.51 33.21 36.76
C GLN A 100 3.99 34.66 36.79
N LYS A 101 3.12 35.05 35.83
CA LYS A 101 2.50 36.38 35.82
C LYS A 101 1.65 36.61 37.07
N ILE A 102 0.85 35.62 37.49
CA ILE A 102 0.03 35.70 38.71
C ILE A 102 0.93 35.85 39.95
N GLN A 103 1.99 35.04 40.05
CA GLN A 103 2.92 35.10 41.17
C GLN A 103 3.63 36.46 41.26
N LYS A 104 4.09 37.01 40.12
CA LYS A 104 4.68 38.37 40.07
C LYS A 104 3.67 39.44 40.52
N LYS A 105 2.39 39.33 40.12
CA LYS A 105 1.32 40.24 40.57
C LYS A 105 1.09 40.15 42.08
N ARG A 106 1.05 38.94 42.66
CA ARG A 106 0.92 38.73 44.12
C ARG A 106 2.07 39.36 44.90
N LYS A 107 3.33 39.06 44.52
CA LYS A 107 4.53 39.66 45.13
C LYS A 107 4.53 41.20 45.05
N LYS A 108 4.07 41.78 43.94
CA LYS A 108 3.94 43.24 43.81
C LYS A 108 2.89 43.82 44.76
N LYS A 109 1.74 43.15 44.94
CA LYS A 109 0.70 43.56 45.90
C LYS A 109 1.20 43.50 47.34
N GLU A 110 1.82 42.39 47.73
CA GLU A 110 2.42 42.21 49.06
C GLU A 110 3.46 43.29 49.38
N LYS A 111 4.34 43.63 48.43
CA LYS A 111 5.31 44.73 48.60
C LYS A 111 4.61 46.07 48.82
N LYS A 112 3.57 46.38 48.05
CA LYS A 112 2.78 47.62 48.22
C LYS A 112 2.10 47.69 49.58
N GLU A 113 1.53 46.59 50.06
CA GLU A 113 0.92 46.52 51.39
C GLU A 113 1.94 46.69 52.51
N LYS A 114 3.11 46.04 52.41
CA LYS A 114 4.21 46.22 53.36
C LYS A 114 4.67 47.68 53.40
N ASN A 115 4.85 48.33 52.25
CA ASN A 115 5.22 49.74 52.19
C ASN A 115 4.15 50.64 52.82
N LYS A 116 2.85 50.40 52.54
CA LYS A 116 1.75 51.14 53.18
C LYS A 116 1.76 50.98 54.70
N LYS A 117 1.98 49.76 55.21
CA LYS A 117 2.07 49.50 56.66
C LYS A 117 3.27 50.20 57.29
N ASN A 118 4.41 50.22 56.60
CA ASN A 118 5.62 50.91 57.06
C ASN A 118 5.42 52.43 57.10
N ASN A 119 4.85 53.03 56.05
CA ASN A 119 4.56 54.47 56.03
C ASN A 119 3.61 54.86 57.18
N LYS A 120 2.52 54.10 57.40
CA LYS A 120 1.62 54.32 58.54
C LYS A 120 2.33 54.23 59.90
N LYS A 121 3.32 53.34 60.04
CA LYS A 121 4.13 53.25 61.27
C LYS A 121 5.03 54.47 61.46
N ILE A 122 5.61 55.00 60.38
CA ILE A 122 6.45 56.20 60.42
C ILE A 122 5.60 57.42 60.79
N GLU A 123 4.45 57.62 60.14
CA GLU A 123 3.50 58.70 60.46
C GLU A 123 3.10 58.68 61.95
N LYS A 124 2.78 57.50 62.49
CA LYS A 124 2.47 57.35 63.92
C LYS A 124 3.64 57.69 64.84
N LYS A 125 4.88 57.42 64.43
CA LYS A 125 6.07 57.78 65.23
C LYS A 125 6.31 59.28 65.23
N ILE A 126 6.11 59.96 64.09
CA ILE A 126 6.27 61.41 63.98
C ILE A 126 5.27 62.14 64.89
N PHE A 127 4.03 61.64 65.00
CA PHE A 127 2.99 62.26 65.83
C PHE A 127 3.22 62.14 67.35
N PHE A 128 4.15 61.29 67.78
CA PHE A 128 4.43 61.02 69.20
C PHE A 128 5.74 61.65 69.70
N VAL A 129 6.41 62.44 68.87
CA VAL A 129 7.61 63.24 69.18
C VAL A 129 7.21 64.70 69.17
#